data_AF-A0AAE5WZT7-F1
#
_entry.id   AF-A0AAE5WZT7-F1
#
_cell.length_a   1.000
_cell.length_b   1.000
_cell.length_c   1.000
_cell.angle_alpha   90.00
_cell.angle_beta   90.00
_cell.angle_gamma   90.00
#
_symmetry.space_group_name_H-M   'P 1'
#
loop_
_entity.id
_entity.type
_entity.pdbx_description
1 polymer ?
#
loop_
_entity_poly.entity_id
_entity_poly.type
_entity_poly.pdbx_seq_one_letter_code
_entity_poly.pdbx_strand_id
1 'polypeptide(L)' 'MVCPQCQQPASSHVYKRGRFKLGDESLVCEQCGEASVVTFWRFEGLASHDDRTSFMDRRGWQTHRADVA' A
#
# COMPACT_ATOMS: atom_id res chain seq x y z
N MET A 1 -5.70 1.51 -9.25
CA MET A 1 -5.95 1.94 -7.86
C MET A 1 -5.06 1.11 -6.97
N VAL A 2 -4.49 1.74 -5.95
CA VAL A 2 -3.53 1.11 -5.03
C VAL A 2 -3.95 1.48 -3.61
N CYS A 3 -3.80 0.56 -2.66
CA CYS A 3 -4.14 0.83 -1.26
C CYS A 3 -3.19 1.90 -0.70
N PRO A 4 -3.68 3.02 -0.13
CA PRO A 4 -2.82 4.05 0.42
C PRO A 4 -2.02 3.59 1.65
N GLN A 5 -2.47 2.54 2.35
CA GLN A 5 -1.82 2.04 3.57
C GLN A 5 -0.72 1.02 3.28
N CYS A 6 -1.01 -0.02 2.50
CA CYS A 6 -0.05 -1.11 2.25
C CYS A 6 0.57 -1.09 0.85
N GLN A 7 0.18 -0.13 0.01
CA GLN A 7 0.71 0.09 -1.35
C GLN A 7 0.53 -1.12 -2.29
N GLN A 8 -0.33 -2.07 -1.93
CA GLN A 8 -0.68 -3.19 -2.80
C GLN A 8 -1.72 -2.77 -3.84
N PRO A 9 -1.61 -3.26 -5.09
CA PRO A 9 -2.59 -2.97 -6.12
C PRO A 9 -3.95 -3.52 -5.72
N ALA A 10 -5.01 -2.74 -5.97
CA ALA A 10 -6.36 -3.20 -5.73
C ALA A 10 -6.68 -4.43 -6.58
N SER A 11 -7.36 -5.42 -5.98
CA SER A 11 -7.89 -6.56 -6.72
C SER A 11 -8.92 -6.11 -7.76
N SER A 12 -9.23 -6.99 -8.72
CA SER A 12 -10.25 -6.70 -9.74
C SER A 12 -11.63 -6.43 -9.12
N HIS A 13 -11.94 -7.06 -7.98
CA HIS A 13 -13.18 -6.88 -7.24
C HIS A 13 -13.26 -5.51 -6.56
N VAL A 14 -12.21 -5.13 -5.83
CA VAL A 14 -12.10 -3.80 -5.21
C VAL A 14 -12.11 -2.71 -6.29
N TYR A 15 -11.43 -2.93 -7.40
CA TYR A 15 -11.43 -1.98 -8.52
C TYR A 15 -12.83 -1.73 -9.07
N LYS A 16 -13.58 -2.81 -9.36
CA LYS A 16 -14.96 -2.71 -9.87
C LYS A 16 -15.87 -1.98 -8.90
N ARG A 17 -15.77 -2.28 -7.59
CA ARG A 17 -16.54 -1.58 -6.55
C ARG A 17 -16.20 -0.10 -6.47
N GLY A 18 -14.91 0.23 -6.48
CA GLY A 18 -14.44 1.60 -6.33
C GLY A 18 -14.70 2.50 -7.54
N ARG A 19 -14.87 1.93 -8.73
CA ARG A 19 -15.13 2.72 -9.96
C ARG A 19 -16.45 3.49 -9.92
N PHE A 20 -17.47 2.96 -9.23
CA PHE A 20 -18.80 3.58 -9.15
C PHE A 20 -19.04 4.36 -7.85
N LYS A 21 -18.07 4.35 -6.93
CA LYS A 21 -18.14 5.11 -5.69
C LYS A 21 -17.73 6.57 -5.87
N LEU A 22 -18.37 7.44 -5.10
CA LEU A 22 -17.95 8.81 -4.89
C LEU A 22 -16.60 8.84 -4.16
N GLY A 23 -15.89 9.96 -4.27
CA GLY A 23 -14.52 10.08 -3.77
C GLY A 23 -14.40 9.98 -2.24
N ASP A 24 -15.45 10.38 -1.52
CA ASP A 24 -15.55 10.39 -0.05
C ASP A 24 -16.09 9.07 0.53
N GLU A 25 -16.62 8.18 -0.31
CA GLU A 25 -17.01 6.84 0.11
C GLU A 25 -15.77 5.97 0.36
N SER A 26 -15.90 4.99 1.26
CA SER A 26 -14.80 4.09 1.65
C SER A 26 -14.73 2.80 0.85
N LEU A 27 -13.50 2.27 0.72
CA LEU A 27 -13.16 0.93 0.26
C LEU A 27 -12.24 0.25 1.26
N VAL A 28 -12.42 -1.05 1.43
CA VAL A 28 -11.59 -1.90 2.31
C VAL A 28 -10.55 -2.62 1.46
N CYS A 29 -9.31 -2.62 1.94
CA CYS A 29 -8.23 -3.40 1.35
C CYS A 29 -8.36 -4.87 1.71
N GLU A 30 -8.36 -5.75 0.70
CA GLU A 30 -8.41 -7.20 0.91
C GLU A 30 -7.07 -7.77 1.42
N GLN A 31 -5.98 -7.00 1.33
CA GLN A 31 -4.62 -7.41 1.71
C GLN A 31 -4.29 -7.04 3.16
N CYS A 32 -4.54 -5.78 3.56
CA CYS A 32 -4.24 -5.31 4.92
C CYS A 32 -5.49 -5.11 5.79
N GLY A 33 -6.70 -5.20 5.24
CA GLY A 33 -7.95 -5.01 5.98
C GLY A 33 -8.33 -3.56 6.25
N GLU A 34 -7.46 -2.59 5.97
CA GLU A 34 -7.71 -1.19 6.26
C GLU A 34 -8.71 -0.55 5.28
N ALA A 35 -9.53 0.36 5.80
CA ALA A 35 -10.49 1.13 5.04
C ALA A 35 -9.93 2.52 4.72
N SER A 36 -10.15 3.01 3.50
CA SER A 36 -9.81 4.39 3.12
C SER A 36 -10.76 4.91 2.06
N VAL A 37 -10.91 6.24 1.98
CA VAL A 37 -11.82 6.88 1.01
C VAL A 37 -11.29 6.76 -0.41
N VAL A 38 -12.18 6.59 -1.37
CA VAL A 38 -11.87 6.23 -2.77
C VAL A 38 -10.93 7.24 -3.44
N THR A 39 -10.98 8.52 -3.07
CA THR A 39 -10.05 9.55 -3.55
C THR A 39 -8.59 9.15 -3.28
N PHE A 40 -8.26 8.69 -2.08
CA PHE A 40 -6.90 8.28 -1.73
C PHE A 40 -6.44 7.03 -2.48
N TRP A 41 -7.35 6.08 -2.74
CA TRP A 41 -7.08 4.90 -3.59
C TRP A 41 -6.75 5.24 -5.05
N ARG A 42 -7.25 6.38 -5.54
CA ARG A 42 -7.08 6.85 -6.92
C ARG A 42 -5.82 7.70 -7.09
N PHE A 43 -5.48 8.53 -6.11
CA PHE A 43 -4.42 9.53 -6.24
C PHE A 43 -3.19 9.28 -5.33
N GLU A 44 -3.39 8.78 -4.11
CA GLU A 44 -2.30 8.68 -3.12
C GLU A 44 -1.60 7.33 -3.10
N GLY A 45 -2.28 6.24 -3.47
CA GLY A 45 -1.62 4.94 -3.63
C GLY A 45 -0.57 4.88 -4.75
N LEU A 46 -0.35 5.98 -5.48
CA LEU A 46 0.73 6.11 -6.47
C LEU A 46 1.81 7.10 -6.02
N ALA A 47 1.61 7.78 -4.89
CA ALA A 47 2.66 8.56 -4.28
C ALA A 47 3.69 7.58 -3.74
N SER A 48 4.80 7.43 -4.47
CA SER A 48 5.97 6.69 -4.01
C SER A 48 6.38 7.32 -2.68
N HIS A 49 6.22 6.59 -1.58
CA HIS A 49 6.86 6.97 -0.33
C HIS A 49 8.35 6.66 -0.50
N ASP A 50 9.04 7.51 -1.27
CA ASP A 50 10.49 7.56 -1.31
C ASP A 50 10.94 8.21 0.00
N ASP A 51 10.98 7.40 1.06
CA ASP A 51 12.04 7.39 2.07
C ASP A 51 11.68 6.50 3.27
N ARG A 52 12.36 5.36 3.31
CA ARG A 52 13.15 4.85 4.44
C ARG A 52 12.56 4.92 5.87
N THR A 53 12.47 3.70 6.41
CA THR A 53 12.67 3.25 7.81
C THR A 53 11.51 3.16 8.82
N SER A 54 11.24 1.89 9.15
CA SER A 54 11.04 1.31 10.49
C SER A 54 9.66 1.37 11.13
N PHE A 55 8.92 0.25 11.00
CA PHE A 55 8.25 -0.32 12.17
C PHE A 55 8.39 -1.85 12.17
N MET A 56 9.43 -2.29 12.88
CA MET A 56 9.64 -3.62 13.47
C MET A 56 9.61 -4.84 12.53
N ASP A 57 10.76 -5.04 11.88
CA ASP A 57 11.34 -6.35 11.67
C ASP A 57 11.32 -7.13 13.00
N ARG A 58 10.56 -8.23 13.05
CA ARG A 58 10.51 -9.14 14.20
C ARG A 58 11.10 -10.51 13.87
N ARG A 59 12.03 -10.61 12.91
CA ARG A 59 12.87 -11.80 12.68
C ARG A 59 14.12 -11.39 11.91
N GLY A 60 15.17 -11.05 12.64
CA GLY A 60 16.44 -10.66 12.06
C GLY A 60 17.06 -11.74 11.19
N TRP A 61 17.86 -11.31 10.22
CA TRP A 61 18.99 -12.08 9.70
C TRP A 61 20.10 -11.17 9.16
N GLN A 62 21.24 -11.31 9.85
CA GLN A 62 22.63 -11.20 9.42
C GLN A 62 22.95 -10.48 8.10
N THR A 63 23.63 -9.34 8.22
CA THR A 63 24.45 -8.76 7.15
C THR A 63 25.75 -9.55 7.01
N HIS A 64 25.95 -10.23 5.88
CA HIS A 64 27.25 -10.76 5.48
C HIS A 64 27.71 -10.12 4.16
N ARG A 65 28.77 -9.30 4.26
CA ARG A 65 29.95 -9.12 3.36
C ARG A 65 29.71 -8.86 1.85
N ALA A 66 30.55 -8.12 1.12
CA ALA A 66 31.99 -7.89 1.28
C ALA A 66 32.42 -6.58 0.58
N ASP A 67 33.48 -5.98 1.11
CA ASP A 67 34.40 -5.10 0.39
C ASP A 67 34.89 -5.72 -0.93
N VAL A 68 34.94 -4.93 -1.99
CA VAL A 68 35.66 -5.26 -3.23
C VAL A 68 36.78 -4.23 -3.40
N ALA A 69 37.99 -4.78 -3.49
CA ALA A 69 39.28 -4.10 -3.69
C ALA A 69 39.44 -3.48 -5.08
#